data_AF-A0AAD3DLS9-F1
#
_entry.id   AF-A0AAD3DLS9-F1
#
_cell.length_a   1.000
_cell.length_b   1.000
_cell.length_c   1.000
_cell.angle_alpha   90.00
_cell.angle_beta   90.00
_cell.angle_gamma   90.00
#
_symmetry.space_group_name_H-M   'P 1'
#
loop_
_entity.id
_entity.type
_entity.pdbx_description
1 polymer ?
#
loop_
_entity_poly.entity_id
_entity_poly.type
_entity_poly.pdbx_seq_one_letter_code
_entity_poly.pdbx_strand_id
1 'polypeptide(L)'
;MALHNSANVMYLESFIESTGVLPTELQRILNTIKALDERCNDLSADIQANVQLLLVMPPAYQQQTQNPEYEELSSRVAASQKLLVQFAEEKVQLAQQAHDLLEVHALELERVTDDLDKELRKNNPDGGLDYLQDFALDTTRGKTPRLEEFNMSLQQELQLQPPAPAPPPKKSAAAANVASKGKRPRDEDGGGGGGGGAAAPQAQQSKKKASVAAMQLTTQPSSFEEYPIESLPAYEEPVATEAPVAFMRPPPAGYKPSSTRPQAATGGLVRYLCPEDIREDLVGRHAELFWPDDNLWYLIEIQEVLVASREARVLYSTGDMETLNLEETARDMHMVLIPDQLYG
;
A
#
# COMPACT_ATOMS: atom_id res chain seq x y z
N MET A 1 -1.62 -23.99 -46.53
CA MET A 1 -2.52 -23.37 -45.52
C MET A 1 -2.63 -24.16 -44.22
N ALA A 2 -2.60 -25.50 -44.20
CA ALA A 2 -2.73 -26.29 -42.96
C ALA A 2 -1.57 -26.14 -41.94
N LEU A 3 -0.34 -25.85 -42.40
CA LEU A 3 0.84 -25.70 -41.53
C LEU A 3 0.84 -24.39 -40.70
N HIS A 4 0.22 -23.31 -41.20
CA HIS A 4 0.19 -22.01 -40.52
C HIS A 4 -0.72 -22.01 -39.28
N ASN A 5 -1.82 -22.76 -39.31
CA ASN A 5 -2.65 -22.95 -38.13
C ASN A 5 -1.93 -23.78 -37.05
N SER A 6 -1.03 -24.69 -37.43
CA SER A 6 -0.33 -25.54 -36.47
C SER A 6 0.72 -24.79 -35.65
N ALA A 7 1.42 -23.82 -36.24
CA ALA A 7 2.46 -23.06 -35.54
C ALA A 7 1.85 -22.06 -34.54
N ASN A 8 0.84 -21.28 -34.96
CA ASN A 8 0.13 -20.35 -34.07
C ASN A 8 -0.56 -21.05 -32.90
N VAL A 9 -1.09 -22.26 -33.13
CA VAL A 9 -1.69 -23.09 -32.08
C VAL A 9 -0.62 -23.56 -31.08
N MET A 10 0.59 -23.92 -31.52
CA MET A 10 1.67 -24.30 -30.60
C MET A 10 2.18 -23.15 -29.72
N TYR A 11 2.25 -21.90 -30.23
CA TYR A 11 2.65 -20.76 -29.40
C TYR A 11 1.62 -20.43 -28.32
N LEU A 12 0.33 -20.47 -28.66
CA LEU A 12 -0.75 -20.26 -27.70
C LEU A 12 -0.85 -21.39 -26.67
N GLU A 13 -0.70 -22.65 -27.10
CA GLU A 13 -0.68 -23.80 -26.20
C GLU A 13 0.51 -23.72 -25.23
N SER A 14 1.72 -23.45 -25.74
CA SER A 14 2.91 -23.26 -24.89
C SER A 14 2.76 -22.09 -23.93
N PHE A 15 2.13 -20.99 -24.36
CA PHE A 15 1.89 -19.83 -23.50
C PHE A 15 0.87 -20.14 -22.40
N ILE A 16 -0.25 -20.79 -22.75
CA ILE A 16 -1.28 -21.21 -21.79
C ILE A 16 -0.71 -22.21 -20.78
N GLU A 17 0.11 -23.17 -21.22
CA GLU A 17 0.78 -24.10 -20.33
C GLU A 17 1.78 -23.39 -19.40
N SER A 18 2.54 -22.41 -19.93
CA SER A 18 3.50 -21.65 -19.12
C SER A 18 2.81 -20.76 -18.08
N THR A 19 1.64 -20.18 -18.39
CA THR A 19 0.92 -19.24 -17.52
C THR A 19 -0.17 -19.89 -16.66
N GLY A 20 -0.49 -21.16 -16.88
CA GLY A 20 -1.58 -21.84 -16.17
C GLY A 20 -1.41 -21.90 -14.63
N VAL A 21 -0.17 -21.84 -14.14
CA VAL A 21 0.15 -21.87 -12.71
C VAL A 21 0.15 -20.47 -12.08
N LEU A 22 0.31 -19.42 -12.90
CA LEU A 22 0.46 -18.03 -12.45
C LEU A 22 -0.71 -17.55 -11.57
N PRO A 23 -1.99 -17.73 -11.97
CA PRO A 23 -3.11 -17.29 -11.13
C PRO A 23 -3.14 -17.97 -9.76
N THR A 24 -2.77 -19.25 -9.70
CA THR A 24 -2.80 -20.04 -8.46
C THR A 24 -1.70 -19.57 -7.50
N GLU A 25 -0.47 -19.37 -8.00
CA GLU A 25 0.63 -18.88 -7.18
C GLU A 25 0.43 -17.43 -6.73
N LEU A 26 -0.08 -16.56 -7.62
CA LEU A 26 -0.39 -15.18 -7.26
C LEU A 26 -1.48 -15.12 -6.17
N GLN A 27 -2.55 -15.91 -6.30
CA GLN A 27 -3.59 -16.00 -5.28
C GLN A 27 -3.02 -16.52 -3.94
N ARG A 28 -2.13 -17.51 -3.98
CA ARG A 28 -1.47 -18.04 -2.78
C ARG A 28 -0.65 -16.96 -2.08
N ILE A 29 0.15 -16.21 -2.82
CA ILE A 29 0.99 -15.13 -2.28
C ILE A 29 0.10 -14.03 -1.69
N LEU A 30 -0.90 -13.54 -2.42
CA LEU A 30 -1.80 -12.48 -1.96
C LEU A 30 -2.60 -12.88 -0.72
N ASN A 31 -3.11 -14.11 -0.66
CA ASN A 31 -3.79 -14.63 0.54
C ASN A 31 -2.85 -14.71 1.75
N THR A 32 -1.57 -15.02 1.52
CA THR A 32 -0.55 -15.06 2.59
C THR A 32 -0.25 -13.64 3.08
N ILE A 33 -0.12 -12.67 2.18
CA ILE A 33 0.05 -11.25 2.53
C ILE A 33 -1.14 -10.76 3.35
N LYS A 34 -2.38 -11.05 2.91
CA LYS A 34 -3.60 -10.68 3.64
C LYS A 34 -3.63 -11.27 5.06
N ALA A 35 -3.26 -12.54 5.21
CA ALA A 35 -3.19 -13.18 6.52
C ALA A 35 -2.10 -12.54 7.43
N LEU A 36 -0.99 -12.07 6.84
CA LEU A 36 0.03 -11.31 7.58
C LEU A 36 -0.46 -9.90 7.92
N ASP A 37 -1.25 -9.24 7.06
CA ASP A 37 -1.87 -7.94 7.33
C ASP A 37 -2.78 -7.99 8.54
N GLU A 38 -3.68 -8.97 8.59
CA GLU A 38 -4.58 -9.18 9.72
C GLU A 38 -3.78 -9.35 11.03
N ARG A 39 -2.73 -10.20 11.02
CA ARG A 39 -1.84 -10.38 12.18
C ARG A 39 -1.08 -9.12 12.56
N CYS A 40 -0.64 -8.31 11.59
CA CYS A 40 0.03 -7.04 11.86
C CYS A 40 -0.92 -6.04 12.51
N ASN A 41 -2.17 -5.98 12.06
CA ASN A 41 -3.18 -5.10 12.63
C ASN A 41 -3.49 -5.47 14.08
N ASP A 42 -3.71 -6.76 14.36
CA ASP A 42 -3.93 -7.27 15.72
C ASP A 42 -2.73 -6.97 16.63
N LEU A 43 -1.52 -7.27 16.17
CA LEU A 43 -0.30 -7.03 16.92
C LEU A 43 -0.03 -5.54 17.15
N SER A 44 -0.36 -4.69 16.18
CA SER A 44 -0.26 -3.23 16.30
C SER A 44 -1.23 -2.70 17.35
N ALA A 45 -2.48 -3.16 17.35
CA ALA A 45 -3.47 -2.82 18.37
C ALA A 45 -3.00 -3.25 19.78
N ASP A 46 -2.46 -4.46 19.91
CA ASP A 46 -1.88 -4.97 21.16
C ASP A 46 -0.68 -4.12 21.63
N ILE A 47 0.23 -3.75 20.71
CA ILE A 47 1.36 -2.87 21.03
C ILE A 47 0.84 -1.52 21.52
N GLN A 48 -0.13 -0.92 20.85
CA GLN A 48 -0.72 0.35 21.26
C GLN A 48 -1.34 0.27 22.65
N ALA A 49 -2.12 -0.76 22.95
CA ALA A 49 -2.70 -0.95 24.28
C ALA A 49 -1.62 -1.06 25.38
N ASN A 50 -0.56 -1.82 25.11
CA ASN A 50 0.57 -1.97 26.05
C ASN A 50 1.37 -0.68 26.23
N VAL A 51 1.56 0.10 25.16
CA VAL A 51 2.22 1.41 25.22
C VAL A 51 1.38 2.41 26.03
N GLN A 52 0.06 2.43 25.85
CA GLN A 52 -0.81 3.29 26.65
C GLN A 52 -0.70 2.97 28.14
N LEU A 53 -0.63 1.69 28.49
CA LEU A 53 -0.41 1.27 29.87
C LEU A 53 0.94 1.76 30.42
N LEU A 54 2.02 1.71 29.63
CA LEU A 54 3.32 2.26 30.02
C LEU A 54 3.29 3.78 30.23
N LEU A 55 2.53 4.52 29.40
CA LEU A 55 2.43 5.98 29.48
C LEU A 55 1.68 6.45 30.73
N VAL A 56 0.75 5.64 31.25
CA VAL A 56 0.03 5.93 32.50
C VAL A 56 0.92 5.67 33.74
N MET A 57 1.93 4.80 33.61
CA MET A 57 2.87 4.54 34.69
C MET A 57 3.90 5.68 34.82
N PRO A 58 4.35 6.02 36.05
CA PRO A 58 5.40 7.01 36.25
C PRO A 58 6.68 6.60 35.50
N PRO A 59 7.36 7.51 34.77
CA PRO A 59 8.59 7.19 34.05
C PRO A 59 9.67 6.58 34.95
N ALA A 60 10.47 5.67 34.42
CA ALA A 60 11.49 4.93 35.17
C ALA A 60 12.47 5.82 35.98
N TYR A 61 12.73 7.06 35.53
CA TYR A 61 13.59 8.02 36.25
C TYR A 61 12.92 8.72 37.44
N GLN A 62 11.59 8.67 37.54
CA GLN A 62 10.81 9.19 38.67
C GLN A 62 10.52 8.12 39.72
N GLN A 63 10.72 6.84 39.39
CA GLN A 63 10.50 5.73 40.30
C GLN A 63 11.71 5.55 41.22
N GLN A 64 11.51 5.73 42.53
CA GLN A 64 12.56 5.50 43.54
C GLN A 64 12.92 4.01 43.71
N THR A 65 12.05 3.11 43.23
CA THR A 65 12.20 1.66 43.29
C THR A 65 11.88 1.10 41.91
N GLN A 66 12.69 0.19 41.39
CA GLN A 66 12.39 -0.51 40.12
C GLN A 66 11.02 -1.17 40.21
N ASN A 67 10.08 -0.75 39.35
CA ASN A 67 8.80 -1.42 39.22
C ASN A 67 8.95 -2.61 38.24
N PRO A 68 8.88 -3.88 38.72
CA PRO A 68 9.04 -5.05 37.86
C PRO A 68 7.96 -5.13 36.77
N GLU A 69 6.76 -4.62 37.03
CA GLU A 69 5.67 -4.59 36.03
C GLU A 69 6.00 -3.68 34.85
N TYR A 70 6.70 -2.56 35.12
CA TYR A 70 7.13 -1.64 34.07
C TYR A 70 8.18 -2.29 33.16
N GLU A 71 9.15 -3.02 33.74
CA GLU A 71 10.19 -3.70 32.98
C GLU A 71 9.62 -4.87 32.15
N GLU A 72 8.72 -5.66 32.72
CA GLU A 72 8.03 -6.74 32.01
C GLU A 72 7.20 -6.21 30.84
N LEU A 73 6.43 -5.14 31.07
CA LEU A 73 5.60 -4.52 30.04
C LEU A 73 6.46 -3.88 28.94
N SER A 74 7.55 -3.19 29.30
CA SER A 74 8.49 -2.63 28.33
C SER A 74 9.18 -3.71 27.51
N SER A 75 9.55 -4.83 28.12
CA SER A 75 10.16 -5.98 27.43
C SER A 75 9.15 -6.62 26.46
N ARG A 76 7.89 -6.78 26.88
CA ARG A 76 6.81 -7.28 26.04
C ARG A 76 6.57 -6.38 24.83
N VAL A 77 6.49 -5.07 25.02
CA VAL A 77 6.36 -4.09 23.92
C VAL A 77 7.52 -4.21 22.94
N ALA A 78 8.76 -4.28 23.43
CA ALA A 78 9.94 -4.41 22.57
C ALA A 78 9.93 -5.72 21.77
N ALA A 79 9.52 -6.83 22.39
CA ALA A 79 9.40 -8.13 21.72
C ALA A 79 8.31 -8.11 20.65
N SER A 80 7.13 -7.56 20.95
CA SER A 80 6.03 -7.41 19.99
C SER A 80 6.39 -6.49 18.83
N GLN A 81 7.07 -5.37 19.09
CA GLN A 81 7.56 -4.48 18.02
C GLN A 81 8.55 -5.18 17.10
N LYS A 82 9.46 -5.98 17.66
CA LYS A 82 10.39 -6.78 16.85
C LYS A 82 9.65 -7.79 15.96
N LEU A 83 8.62 -8.45 16.50
CA LEU A 83 7.79 -9.38 15.74
C LEU A 83 6.99 -8.67 14.63
N LEU A 84 6.46 -7.47 14.91
CA LEU A 84 5.77 -6.66 13.90
C LEU A 84 6.68 -6.31 12.72
N VAL A 85 7.94 -5.95 13.00
CA VAL A 85 8.95 -5.69 11.95
C VAL A 85 9.21 -6.96 11.13
N GLN A 86 9.31 -8.12 11.76
CA GLN A 86 9.49 -9.39 11.05
C GLN A 86 8.34 -9.68 10.08
N PHE A 87 7.08 -9.50 10.51
CA PHE A 87 5.94 -9.67 9.62
C PHE A 87 5.94 -8.66 8.47
N ALA A 88 6.34 -7.41 8.72
CA ALA A 88 6.49 -6.40 7.67
C ALA A 88 7.55 -6.80 6.64
N GLU A 89 8.70 -7.33 7.08
CA GLU A 89 9.74 -7.85 6.18
C GLU A 89 9.24 -9.04 5.34
N GLU A 90 8.53 -9.99 5.95
CA GLU A 90 7.95 -11.14 5.25
C GLU A 90 6.94 -10.70 4.18
N LYS A 91 6.10 -9.71 4.47
CA LYS A 91 5.17 -9.13 3.48
C LYS A 91 5.90 -8.52 2.29
N VAL A 92 6.97 -7.77 2.54
CA VAL A 92 7.79 -7.18 1.46
C VAL A 92 8.41 -8.27 0.60
N GLN A 93 8.92 -9.34 1.20
CA GLN A 93 9.48 -10.48 0.46
C GLN A 93 8.43 -11.20 -0.38
N LEU A 94 7.21 -11.39 0.13
CA LEU A 94 6.11 -11.98 -0.62
C LEU A 94 5.66 -11.08 -1.78
N ALA A 95 5.55 -9.77 -1.56
CA ALA A 95 5.24 -8.82 -2.62
C ALA A 95 6.32 -8.82 -3.71
N GLN A 96 7.59 -8.90 -3.32
CA GLN A 96 8.69 -9.05 -4.26
C GLN A 96 8.58 -10.34 -5.07
N GLN A 97 8.27 -11.46 -4.40
CA GLN A 97 8.08 -12.75 -5.06
C GLN A 97 6.95 -12.69 -6.10
N ALA A 98 5.84 -12.02 -5.80
CA ALA A 98 4.75 -11.84 -6.75
C ALA A 98 5.17 -10.96 -7.95
N HIS A 99 5.92 -9.89 -7.69
CA HIS A 99 6.45 -9.03 -8.73
C HIS A 99 7.40 -9.79 -9.67
N ASP A 100 8.39 -10.50 -9.12
CA ASP A 100 9.37 -11.29 -9.89
C ASP A 100 8.66 -12.35 -10.74
N LEU A 101 7.63 -12.99 -10.19
CA LEU A 101 6.83 -13.96 -10.92
C LEU A 101 6.12 -13.32 -12.13
N LEU A 102 5.49 -12.15 -11.94
CA LEU A 102 4.85 -11.42 -13.04
C LEU A 102 5.84 -10.95 -14.09
N GLU A 103 7.01 -10.46 -13.66
CA GLU A 103 8.08 -9.99 -14.55
C GLU A 103 8.59 -11.13 -15.45
N VAL A 104 8.82 -12.33 -14.90
CA VAL A 104 9.24 -13.50 -15.68
C VAL A 104 8.21 -13.86 -16.75
N HIS A 105 6.91 -13.85 -16.41
CA HIS A 105 5.86 -14.16 -17.39
C HIS A 105 5.68 -13.06 -18.43
N ALA A 106 5.86 -11.80 -18.06
CA ALA A 106 5.82 -10.68 -19.01
C ALA A 106 6.97 -10.78 -20.02
N LEU A 107 8.20 -11.04 -19.57
CA LEU A 107 9.36 -11.21 -20.44
C LEU A 107 9.21 -12.42 -21.38
N GLU A 108 8.62 -13.53 -20.89
CA GLU A 108 8.35 -14.69 -21.75
C GLU A 108 7.29 -14.38 -22.81
N LEU A 109 6.24 -13.63 -22.45
CA LEU A 109 5.21 -13.20 -23.42
C LEU A 109 5.80 -12.27 -24.50
N GLU A 110 6.64 -11.32 -24.10
CA GLU A 110 7.36 -10.45 -25.04
C GLU A 110 8.21 -11.26 -26.00
N ARG A 111 8.98 -12.23 -25.49
CA ARG A 111 9.80 -13.13 -26.30
C ARG A 111 8.96 -13.94 -27.29
N VAL A 112 7.87 -14.56 -26.83
CA VAL A 112 6.99 -15.37 -27.68
C VAL A 112 6.35 -14.50 -28.78
N THR A 113 5.97 -13.28 -28.44
CA THR A 113 5.39 -12.32 -29.40
C THR A 113 6.40 -11.91 -30.47
N ASP A 114 7.65 -11.62 -30.08
CA ASP A 114 8.74 -11.30 -31.00
C ASP A 114 9.07 -12.45 -31.95
N ASP A 115 9.09 -13.68 -31.44
CA ASP A 115 9.37 -14.87 -32.25
C ASP A 115 8.23 -15.15 -33.24
N LEU A 116 6.97 -14.94 -32.82
CA LEU A 116 5.80 -15.02 -33.69
C LEU A 116 5.83 -13.96 -34.80
N ASP A 117 6.14 -12.70 -34.48
CA ASP A 117 6.22 -11.62 -35.48
C ASP A 117 7.32 -11.91 -36.53
N LYS A 118 8.49 -12.39 -36.08
CA LYS A 118 9.57 -12.82 -37.00
C LYS A 118 9.12 -13.96 -37.91
N GLU A 119 8.41 -14.95 -37.39
CA GLU A 119 7.91 -16.07 -38.20
C GLU A 119 6.86 -15.60 -39.22
N LEU A 120 5.94 -14.72 -38.83
CA LEU A 120 4.93 -14.16 -39.72
C LEU A 120 5.57 -13.35 -40.85
N ARG A 121 6.56 -12.49 -40.55
CA ARG A 121 7.31 -11.72 -41.56
C ARG A 121 8.09 -12.62 -42.51
N LYS A 122 8.70 -13.68 -41.99
CA LYS A 122 9.45 -14.66 -42.80
C LYS A 122 8.54 -15.45 -43.74
N ASN A 123 7.33 -15.78 -43.29
CA ASN A 123 6.38 -16.59 -44.04
C ASN A 123 5.50 -15.76 -45.02
N ASN A 124 5.44 -14.44 -44.88
CA ASN A 124 4.67 -13.57 -45.76
C ASN A 124 5.41 -12.25 -46.14
N PRO A 125 6.50 -12.33 -46.92
CA PRO A 125 7.39 -11.20 -47.20
C PRO A 125 6.76 -10.07 -48.05
N ASP A 126 5.73 -10.35 -48.86
CA ASP A 126 5.03 -9.37 -49.72
C ASP A 126 3.66 -8.94 -49.14
N GLY A 127 3.24 -9.52 -48.01
CA GLY A 127 1.97 -9.20 -47.36
C GLY A 127 2.08 -7.95 -46.50
N GLY A 128 2.03 -6.77 -47.13
CA GLY A 128 2.14 -5.43 -46.53
C GLY A 128 1.67 -5.32 -45.08
N LEU A 129 2.60 -5.58 -44.15
CA LEU A 129 2.44 -5.42 -42.70
C LEU A 129 2.94 -4.04 -42.22
N ASP A 130 3.25 -3.12 -43.14
CA ASP A 130 3.52 -1.70 -42.82
C ASP A 130 2.30 -1.03 -42.15
N TYR A 131 1.08 -1.56 -42.35
CA TYR A 131 -0.14 -1.02 -41.73
C TYR A 131 -0.32 -1.36 -40.24
N LEU A 132 0.53 -2.23 -39.67
CA LEU A 132 0.50 -2.60 -38.25
C LEU A 132 1.63 -1.94 -37.45
N GLN A 133 2.49 -1.16 -38.11
CA GLN A 133 3.62 -0.47 -37.47
C GLN A 133 3.14 0.63 -36.50
N ASP A 134 1.94 1.17 -36.68
CA ASP A 134 1.29 2.13 -35.77
C ASP A 134 0.70 1.48 -34.49
N PHE A 135 0.67 0.14 -34.41
CA PHE A 135 0.26 -0.62 -33.22
C PHE A 135 1.42 -1.37 -32.54
N ALA A 136 2.66 -1.18 -33.01
CA ALA A 136 3.82 -1.68 -32.29
C ALA A 136 3.76 -1.18 -30.85
N LEU A 137 3.57 -2.11 -29.90
CA LEU A 137 3.63 -1.81 -28.47
C LEU A 137 4.89 -0.98 -28.24
N ASP A 138 4.70 0.20 -27.67
CA ASP A 138 5.79 1.07 -27.23
C ASP A 138 6.67 0.26 -26.26
N THR A 139 7.77 -0.28 -26.78
CA THR A 139 8.77 -1.06 -26.03
C THR A 139 9.51 -0.22 -24.99
N THR A 140 9.19 1.08 -24.87
CA THR A 140 9.68 1.96 -23.81
C THR A 140 8.72 2.06 -22.61
N ARG A 141 7.47 1.63 -22.74
CA ARG A 141 6.45 1.72 -21.67
C ARG A 141 6.54 0.66 -20.57
N GLY A 142 7.39 -0.36 -20.74
CA GLY A 142 7.64 -1.41 -19.75
C GLY A 142 8.72 -1.08 -18.72
N LYS A 143 9.39 0.07 -18.82
CA LYS A 143 10.30 0.54 -17.76
C LYS A 143 9.48 1.19 -16.66
N THR A 144 8.81 0.36 -15.85
CA THR A 144 8.49 0.77 -14.48
C THR A 144 9.79 1.26 -13.82
N PRO A 145 9.76 2.32 -13.01
CA PRO A 145 10.93 2.78 -12.27
C PRO A 145 11.53 1.56 -11.56
N ARG A 146 12.75 1.22 -11.97
CA ARG A 146 13.42 -0.01 -11.57
C ARG A 146 13.39 -0.05 -10.04
N LEU A 147 13.01 -1.17 -9.44
CA LEU A 147 13.03 -1.34 -7.97
C LEU A 147 14.37 -0.91 -7.34
N GLU A 148 15.45 -0.92 -8.12
CA GLU A 148 16.76 -0.33 -7.81
C GLU A 148 16.71 1.19 -7.54
N GLU A 149 15.94 1.99 -8.29
CA GLU A 149 15.73 3.43 -8.06
C GLU A 149 14.93 3.69 -6.79
N PHE A 150 13.90 2.88 -6.51
CA PHE A 150 13.15 2.96 -5.27
C PHE A 150 14.00 2.56 -4.05
N ASN A 151 14.75 1.46 -4.14
CA ASN A 151 15.68 1.03 -3.09
C ASN A 151 16.84 2.02 -2.89
N MET A 152 17.31 2.68 -3.95
CA MET A 152 18.33 3.72 -3.89
C MET A 152 17.77 5.01 -3.26
N SER A 153 16.53 5.38 -3.57
CA SER A 153 15.83 6.50 -2.93
C SER A 153 15.59 6.24 -1.44
N LEU A 154 15.16 5.03 -1.08
CA LEU A 154 14.92 4.63 0.32
C LEU A 154 16.24 4.61 1.13
N GLN A 155 17.34 4.15 0.53
CA GLN A 155 18.67 4.24 1.14
C GLN A 155 19.18 5.68 1.28
N GLN A 156 18.83 6.56 0.34
CA GLN A 156 19.17 7.98 0.40
C GLN A 156 18.35 8.72 1.47
N GLU A 157 17.11 8.29 1.72
CA GLU A 157 16.25 8.81 2.80
C GLU A 157 16.65 8.30 4.18
N LEU A 158 17.08 7.03 4.32
CA LEU A 158 17.61 6.49 5.58
C LEU A 158 19.01 7.04 5.93
N GLN A 159 19.76 7.56 4.96
CA GLN A 159 20.98 8.33 5.22
C GLN A 159 20.61 9.76 5.63
N LEU A 160 20.22 9.91 6.90
CA LEU A 160 20.10 11.20 7.59
C LEU A 160 21.27 12.13 7.21
N GLN A 161 21.00 13.16 6.40
CA GLN A 161 21.91 14.29 6.31
C GLN A 161 21.99 14.93 7.70
N PRO A 162 23.19 15.11 8.28
CA PRO A 162 23.31 15.86 9.53
C PRO A 162 22.75 17.27 9.28
N PRO A 163 22.03 17.86 10.25
CA PRO A 163 21.40 19.16 10.08
C PRO A 163 22.48 20.18 9.67
N ALA A 164 22.24 20.86 8.54
CA ALA A 164 23.11 21.91 8.06
C ALA A 164 23.34 22.94 9.18
N PRO A 165 24.58 23.38 9.44
CA PRO A 165 24.85 24.39 10.44
C PRO A 165 24.12 25.69 10.08
N ALA A 166 23.38 26.22 11.05
CA ALA A 166 22.60 27.45 10.90
C ALA A 166 23.45 28.58 10.29
N PRO A 167 22.90 29.36 9.33
CA PRO A 167 23.63 30.49 8.76
C PRO A 167 23.94 31.53 9.85
N PRO A 168 25.17 32.09 9.89
CA PRO A 168 25.55 33.05 10.91
C PRO A 168 24.69 34.33 10.81
N PRO A 169 24.35 34.96 11.93
CA PRO A 169 23.50 36.15 11.95
C PRO A 169 24.17 37.28 11.16
N LYS A 170 23.43 37.81 10.17
CA LYS A 170 23.80 39.01 9.42
C LYS A 170 23.97 40.16 10.41
N LYS A 171 25.21 40.63 10.58
CA LYS A 171 25.54 41.88 11.27
C LYS A 171 24.84 43.03 10.54
N SER A 172 23.78 43.56 11.14
CA SER A 172 23.31 44.90 10.85
C SER A 172 24.35 45.90 11.36
N ALA A 173 24.83 46.73 10.46
CA ALA A 173 25.64 47.89 10.78
C ALA A 173 24.75 48.97 11.41
N ALA A 174 25.01 49.32 12.66
CA ALA A 174 24.66 50.62 13.22
C ALA A 174 25.73 51.01 14.24
N ALA A 175 26.23 52.24 14.08
CA ALA A 175 27.40 52.79 14.71
C ALA A 175 27.18 53.27 16.16
N ALA A 176 28.31 53.36 16.88
CA ALA A 176 28.57 54.22 18.05
C ALA A 176 27.80 53.85 19.35
N ASN A 177 28.35 53.87 20.57
CA ASN A 177 29.50 54.59 21.09
C ASN A 177 29.84 54.10 22.53
N VAL A 178 31.12 54.28 22.93
CA VAL A 178 31.62 54.66 24.28
C VAL A 178 31.79 53.61 25.40
N ALA A 179 33.09 53.41 25.75
CA ALA A 179 33.73 53.16 27.06
C ALA A 179 33.31 51.92 27.91
N SER A 180 34.17 51.19 28.63
CA SER A 180 35.36 51.57 29.39
C SER A 180 36.10 50.31 29.92
N LYS A 181 37.44 50.38 29.97
CA LYS A 181 38.40 49.80 30.96
C LYS A 181 38.27 48.35 31.52
N GLY A 182 39.38 47.63 31.39
CA GLY A 182 39.92 46.69 32.42
C GLY A 182 40.72 45.53 31.79
N LYS A 183 42.06 45.63 31.62
CA LYS A 183 43.11 44.99 32.48
C LYS A 183 42.76 43.54 32.90
N ARG A 184 43.58 42.50 32.78
CA ARG A 184 44.99 42.25 32.37
C ARG A 184 45.20 40.71 32.32
N PRO A 185 46.39 40.19 31.95
CA PRO A 185 46.61 38.88 31.31
C PRO A 185 47.19 37.79 32.23
N ARG A 186 47.36 36.56 31.69
CA ARG A 186 48.44 35.61 32.02
C ARG A 186 48.46 34.48 30.97
N ASP A 187 49.44 34.50 30.05
CA ASP A 187 50.68 33.68 29.98
C ASP A 187 50.40 32.17 29.90
N GLU A 188 50.66 31.54 28.73
CA GLU A 188 51.87 30.73 28.41
C GLU A 188 51.90 29.45 29.28
N ASP A 189 52.13 28.24 28.77
CA ASP A 189 53.13 27.81 27.80
C ASP A 189 52.93 26.31 27.50
N GLY A 190 53.50 25.85 26.37
CA GLY A 190 54.07 24.51 26.16
C GLY A 190 53.11 23.30 26.09
N GLY A 191 53.19 22.40 25.10
CA GLY A 191 54.25 22.12 24.15
C GLY A 191 54.47 20.60 24.07
N GLY A 192 54.48 20.05 22.85
CA GLY A 192 55.06 18.74 22.46
C GLY A 192 54.37 17.48 23.02
N GLY A 193 54.28 16.35 22.34
CA GLY A 193 54.92 15.86 21.13
C GLY A 193 55.00 14.32 21.22
N GLY A 194 55.07 13.63 20.06
CA GLY A 194 55.43 12.20 19.92
C GLY A 194 54.25 11.24 20.16
N GLY A 195 53.87 10.36 19.24
CA GLY A 195 54.67 9.28 18.63
C GLY A 195 54.15 7.96 19.24
N GLY A 196 53.39 7.13 18.54
CA GLY A 196 53.90 6.07 17.67
C GLY A 196 53.89 4.72 18.41
N GLY A 197 53.35 3.66 17.81
CA GLY A 197 53.59 2.29 18.30
C GLY A 197 52.38 1.34 18.23
N ALA A 198 52.48 0.38 17.32
CA ALA A 198 51.58 -0.75 17.13
C ALA A 198 51.63 -1.78 18.27
N ALA A 199 50.53 -2.54 18.45
CA ALA A 199 50.57 -3.99 18.64
C ALA A 199 49.13 -4.56 18.73
N ALA A 200 48.88 -5.62 17.96
CA ALA A 200 47.75 -6.53 18.13
C ALA A 200 47.85 -7.32 19.45
N PRO A 201 46.75 -7.96 19.89
CA PRO A 201 46.86 -9.41 19.98
C PRO A 201 45.61 -10.20 19.58
N GLN A 202 45.86 -11.51 19.52
CA GLN A 202 45.12 -12.63 18.98
C GLN A 202 43.78 -12.98 19.65
N ALA A 203 43.03 -13.73 18.86
CA ALA A 203 41.82 -14.47 19.16
C ALA A 203 41.89 -15.41 20.38
N GLN A 204 40.76 -15.51 21.07
CA GLN A 204 40.38 -16.70 21.84
C GLN A 204 38.89 -17.01 21.61
N GLN A 205 38.65 -18.02 20.77
CA GLN A 205 37.35 -18.67 20.62
C GLN A 205 37.08 -19.53 21.85
N SER A 206 35.97 -19.25 22.56
CA SER A 206 35.43 -20.13 23.58
C SER A 206 34.08 -20.68 23.13
N LYS A 207 34.06 -21.97 22.76
CA LYS A 207 32.83 -22.73 22.49
C LYS A 207 32.20 -23.12 23.83
N LYS A 208 31.05 -22.55 24.18
CA LYS A 208 30.18 -23.07 25.25
C LYS A 208 28.97 -23.78 24.62
N LYS A 209 28.93 -25.10 24.78
CA LYS A 209 27.73 -25.94 24.59
C LYS A 209 26.79 -25.67 25.76
N ALA A 210 25.57 -25.22 25.49
CA ALA A 210 24.48 -25.18 26.46
C ALA A 210 23.48 -26.30 26.14
N SER A 211 23.19 -27.10 27.15
CA SER A 211 22.24 -28.20 27.18
C SER A 211 20.80 -27.70 27.16
N VAL A 212 19.97 -28.29 26.31
CA VAL A 212 18.52 -28.09 26.25
C VAL A 212 17.87 -28.86 27.41
N ALA A 213 17.29 -28.15 28.37
CA ALA A 213 16.43 -28.72 29.40
C ALA A 213 14.97 -28.53 28.97
N ALA A 214 14.25 -29.63 28.77
CA ALA A 214 12.83 -29.65 28.49
C ALA A 214 12.06 -29.33 29.79
N MET A 215 11.30 -28.23 29.79
CA MET A 215 10.29 -27.95 30.81
C MET A 215 8.93 -28.44 30.33
N GLN A 216 8.34 -29.36 31.10
CA GLN A 216 6.98 -29.85 30.97
C GLN A 216 5.99 -28.77 31.40
N LEU A 217 5.02 -28.46 30.54
CA LEU A 217 3.90 -27.58 30.83
C LEU A 217 2.82 -28.35 31.59
N THR A 218 2.61 -28.01 32.85
CA THR A 218 1.52 -28.53 33.68
C THR A 218 0.28 -27.66 33.45
N THR A 219 -0.76 -28.23 32.86
CA THR A 219 -2.09 -27.61 32.72
C THR A 219 -2.84 -27.66 34.04
N GLN A 220 -3.20 -26.50 34.59
CA GLN A 220 -4.24 -26.39 35.63
C GLN A 220 -5.48 -25.69 35.05
N PRO A 221 -6.70 -26.18 35.34
CA PRO A 221 -7.93 -25.51 34.95
C PRO A 221 -8.27 -24.39 35.94
N SER A 222 -8.35 -23.15 35.43
CA SER A 222 -8.91 -22.02 36.18
C SER A 222 -10.43 -22.03 36.05
N SER A 223 -11.13 -22.02 37.19
CA SER A 223 -12.58 -21.85 37.25
C SER A 223 -12.92 -20.36 37.05
N PHE A 224 -13.46 -20.03 35.88
CA PHE A 224 -14.03 -18.74 35.58
C PHE A 224 -15.49 -18.72 36.09
N GLU A 225 -15.77 -17.93 37.13
CA GLU A 225 -17.14 -17.67 37.60
C GLU A 225 -17.85 -16.77 36.59
N GLU A 226 -18.89 -17.33 36.00
CA GLU A 226 -19.80 -16.73 35.03
C GLU A 226 -20.70 -15.70 35.74
N TYR A 227 -20.49 -14.39 35.47
CA TYR A 227 -21.39 -13.34 35.93
C TYR A 227 -22.57 -13.21 34.94
N PRO A 228 -23.83 -13.30 35.39
CA PRO A 228 -24.99 -13.16 34.53
C PRO A 228 -25.16 -11.71 34.05
N ILE A 229 -25.04 -11.49 32.74
CA ILE A 229 -25.23 -10.22 32.01
C ILE A 229 -26.73 -9.97 31.81
N GLU A 230 -27.49 -9.82 32.89
CA GLU A 230 -28.91 -9.43 32.81
C GLU A 230 -29.22 -8.39 33.89
N SER A 231 -28.77 -7.15 33.70
CA SER A 231 -29.36 -5.96 34.33
C SER A 231 -28.58 -4.68 34.02
N LEU A 232 -28.44 -4.33 32.73
CA LEU A 232 -28.16 -2.94 32.36
C LEU A 232 -29.40 -2.34 31.68
N PRO A 233 -29.88 -1.17 32.13
CA PRO A 233 -31.01 -0.47 31.51
C PRO A 233 -30.63 -0.01 30.11
N ALA A 234 -31.48 -0.34 29.13
CA ALA A 234 -31.34 0.07 27.74
C ALA A 234 -31.32 1.59 27.63
N TYR A 235 -30.21 2.13 27.14
CA TYR A 235 -30.10 3.53 26.76
C TYR A 235 -30.56 3.64 25.30
N GLU A 236 -31.83 4.00 25.10
CA GLU A 236 -32.36 4.33 23.77
C GLU A 236 -31.87 5.73 23.38
N GLU A 237 -30.86 5.78 22.53
CA GLU A 237 -30.53 7.01 21.80
C GLU A 237 -31.63 7.30 20.76
N PRO A 238 -32.14 8.54 20.68
CA PRO A 238 -33.14 8.91 19.68
C PRO A 238 -32.49 8.96 18.30
N VAL A 239 -32.58 7.86 17.55
CA VAL A 239 -32.26 7.82 16.13
C VAL A 239 -33.34 8.60 15.39
N ALA A 240 -32.99 9.80 14.93
CA ALA A 240 -33.80 10.54 13.97
C ALA A 240 -33.89 9.69 12.69
N THR A 241 -35.07 9.13 12.43
CA THR A 241 -35.39 8.41 11.20
C THR A 241 -35.54 9.40 10.05
N GLU A 242 -34.41 9.91 9.55
CA GLU A 242 -34.35 10.61 8.29
C GLU A 242 -34.71 9.59 7.19
N ALA A 243 -35.80 9.86 6.46
CA ALA A 243 -36.28 8.95 5.43
C ALA A 243 -35.18 8.75 4.36
N PRO A 244 -34.93 7.51 3.91
CA PRO A 244 -33.88 7.24 2.92
C PRO A 244 -34.12 8.08 1.67
N VAL A 245 -33.12 8.86 1.28
CA VAL A 245 -33.15 9.68 0.07
C VAL A 245 -33.22 8.72 -1.12
N ALA A 246 -34.33 8.72 -1.83
CA ALA A 246 -34.51 7.90 -3.03
C ALA A 246 -33.77 8.54 -4.22
N PHE A 247 -33.39 7.71 -5.20
CA PHE A 247 -32.84 8.21 -6.46
C PHE A 247 -33.79 9.23 -7.12
N MET A 248 -33.23 10.27 -7.76
CA MET A 248 -34.04 11.28 -8.47
C MET A 248 -34.75 10.66 -9.67
N ARG A 249 -34.15 9.64 -10.28
CA ARG A 249 -34.76 8.83 -11.33
C ARG A 249 -34.71 7.34 -10.95
N PRO A 250 -35.76 6.54 -11.24
CA PRO A 250 -35.69 5.10 -11.05
C PRO A 250 -34.57 4.51 -11.93
N PRO A 251 -33.83 3.50 -11.41
CA PRO A 251 -32.75 2.87 -12.16
C PRO A 251 -33.31 2.10 -13.37
N PRO A 252 -32.50 1.87 -14.42
CA PRO A 252 -32.95 1.12 -15.59
C PRO A 252 -33.44 -0.29 -15.20
N ALA A 253 -34.49 -0.76 -15.87
CA ALA A 253 -35.10 -2.04 -15.56
C ALA A 253 -34.10 -3.20 -15.68
N GLY A 254 -33.99 -4.00 -14.61
CA GLY A 254 -33.12 -5.19 -14.58
C GLY A 254 -31.71 -4.94 -14.02
N TYR A 255 -31.35 -3.70 -13.68
CA TYR A 255 -30.10 -3.43 -12.98
C TYR A 255 -30.18 -3.85 -11.52
N LYS A 256 -29.16 -4.57 -11.09
CA LYS A 256 -28.97 -4.96 -9.69
C LYS A 256 -28.23 -3.86 -8.93
N PRO A 257 -28.46 -3.73 -7.61
CA PRO A 257 -27.69 -2.87 -6.71
C PRO A 257 -26.18 -3.04 -6.82
N SER A 258 -25.73 -4.28 -7.01
CA SER A 258 -24.33 -4.61 -7.23
C SER A 258 -24.12 -5.81 -8.15
N SER A 259 -22.93 -5.90 -8.76
CA SER A 259 -22.53 -6.97 -9.67
C SER A 259 -21.01 -7.17 -9.71
N THR A 260 -20.56 -8.36 -10.11
CA THR A 260 -19.11 -8.66 -10.27
C THR A 260 -18.50 -8.11 -11.56
N ARG A 261 -19.32 -7.50 -12.42
CA ARG A 261 -18.94 -6.90 -13.71
C ARG A 261 -19.90 -5.76 -14.05
N PRO A 262 -19.51 -4.76 -14.83
CA PRO A 262 -20.40 -3.67 -15.22
C PRO A 262 -21.58 -4.21 -16.03
N GLN A 263 -22.81 -3.91 -15.59
CA GLN A 263 -24.07 -4.33 -16.21
C GLN A 263 -24.38 -3.53 -17.48
N ALA A 264 -23.88 -2.29 -17.56
CA ALA A 264 -23.95 -1.43 -18.74
C ALA A 264 -23.19 -1.98 -19.96
N ALA A 265 -22.40 -3.05 -19.80
CA ALA A 265 -21.75 -3.76 -20.90
C ALA A 265 -22.71 -4.55 -21.82
N THR A 266 -24.03 -4.53 -21.55
CA THR A 266 -25.05 -5.26 -22.31
C THR A 266 -25.24 -4.65 -23.69
N GLY A 267 -24.34 -4.98 -24.62
CA GLY A 267 -24.27 -4.41 -25.97
C GLY A 267 -22.84 -4.30 -26.54
N GLY A 268 -21.82 -4.63 -25.74
CA GLY A 268 -20.42 -4.70 -26.18
C GLY A 268 -19.66 -3.38 -26.18
N LEU A 269 -20.32 -2.24 -25.94
CA LEU A 269 -19.67 -0.95 -25.70
C LEU A 269 -19.86 -0.53 -24.25
N VAL A 270 -18.79 -0.61 -23.46
CA VAL A 270 -18.71 0.00 -22.13
C VAL A 270 -18.18 1.42 -22.29
N ARG A 271 -18.91 2.41 -21.79
CA ARG A 271 -18.45 3.80 -21.75
C ARG A 271 -17.98 4.15 -20.35
N TYR A 272 -16.68 4.18 -20.16
CA TYR A 272 -16.07 4.66 -18.93
C TYR A 272 -16.21 6.19 -18.81
N LEU A 273 -16.19 6.67 -17.58
CA LEU A 273 -16.08 8.11 -17.30
C LEU A 273 -14.70 8.59 -17.78
N CYS A 274 -14.66 9.55 -18.69
CA CYS A 274 -13.43 10.23 -19.09
C CYS A 274 -13.29 11.59 -18.38
N PRO A 275 -12.08 12.15 -18.22
CA PRO A 275 -11.89 13.48 -17.65
C PRO A 275 -12.65 14.59 -18.37
N GLU A 276 -12.90 14.44 -19.68
CA GLU A 276 -13.69 15.38 -20.50
C GLU A 276 -15.19 15.35 -20.18
N ASP A 277 -15.67 14.28 -19.55
CA ASP A 277 -17.07 14.11 -19.16
C ASP A 277 -17.39 14.77 -17.81
N ILE A 278 -16.38 15.22 -17.04
CA ILE A 278 -16.55 15.85 -15.72
C ILE A 278 -17.12 17.26 -15.89
N ARG A 279 -18.45 17.35 -16.03
CA ARG A 279 -19.22 18.61 -16.12
C ARG A 279 -20.53 18.48 -15.34
N GLU A 280 -21.27 19.57 -15.24
CA GLU A 280 -22.55 19.63 -14.52
C GLU A 280 -23.65 18.73 -15.14
N ASP A 281 -23.47 18.26 -16.38
CA ASP A 281 -24.40 17.36 -17.08
C ASP A 281 -24.39 15.92 -16.55
N LEU A 282 -23.46 15.59 -15.64
CA LEU A 282 -23.43 14.32 -14.93
C LEU A 282 -24.49 14.23 -13.82
N VAL A 283 -24.98 15.36 -13.31
CA VAL A 283 -25.97 15.38 -12.22
C VAL A 283 -27.28 14.70 -12.65
N GLY A 284 -27.77 13.78 -11.83
CA GLY A 284 -28.95 12.94 -12.07
C GLY A 284 -28.70 11.76 -13.00
N ARG A 285 -27.47 11.54 -13.46
CA ARG A 285 -27.12 10.34 -14.24
C ARG A 285 -26.80 9.19 -13.32
N HIS A 286 -27.17 7.99 -13.75
CA HIS A 286 -26.70 6.78 -13.07
C HIS A 286 -25.38 6.31 -13.68
N ALA A 287 -24.57 5.72 -12.81
CA ALA A 287 -23.32 5.10 -13.17
C ALA A 287 -23.15 3.81 -12.37
N GLU A 288 -22.20 3.00 -12.78
CA GLU A 288 -21.70 1.88 -12.00
C GLU A 288 -20.29 2.23 -11.50
N LEU A 289 -20.10 2.19 -10.18
CA LEU A 289 -18.83 2.48 -9.51
C LEU A 289 -18.17 1.16 -9.07
N PHE A 290 -16.92 0.96 -9.43
CA PHE A 290 -16.13 -0.16 -8.97
C PHE A 290 -15.48 0.12 -7.62
N TRP A 291 -15.64 -0.81 -6.68
CA TRP A 291 -14.98 -0.77 -5.39
C TRP A 291 -13.91 -1.87 -5.29
N PRO A 292 -12.63 -1.52 -5.02
CA PRO A 292 -11.53 -2.48 -5.08
C PRO A 292 -11.51 -3.45 -3.89
N ASP A 293 -12.04 -3.05 -2.72
CA ASP A 293 -11.95 -3.87 -1.50
C ASP A 293 -12.75 -5.18 -1.60
N ASP A 294 -13.89 -5.14 -2.28
CA ASP A 294 -14.80 -6.27 -2.46
C ASP A 294 -14.90 -6.73 -3.93
N ASN A 295 -14.25 -6.02 -4.86
CA ASN A 295 -14.24 -6.31 -6.29
C ASN A 295 -15.67 -6.33 -6.89
N LEU A 296 -16.53 -5.40 -6.44
CA LEU A 296 -17.90 -5.26 -6.93
C LEU A 296 -18.13 -3.91 -7.63
N TRP A 297 -19.08 -3.92 -8.56
CA TRP A 297 -19.64 -2.75 -9.21
C TRP A 297 -20.96 -2.39 -8.53
N TYR A 298 -21.10 -1.15 -8.09
CA TYR A 298 -22.25 -0.62 -7.39
C TYR A 298 -23.04 0.33 -8.26
N LEU A 299 -24.36 0.17 -8.29
CA LEU A 299 -25.25 1.12 -8.95
C LEU A 299 -25.38 2.38 -8.10
N ILE A 300 -24.97 3.50 -8.69
CA ILE A 300 -24.99 4.82 -8.06
C ILE A 300 -25.73 5.85 -8.93
N GLU A 301 -26.20 6.90 -8.29
CA GLU A 301 -26.67 8.13 -8.95
C GLU A 301 -25.81 9.31 -8.52
N ILE A 302 -25.37 10.10 -9.49
CA ILE A 302 -24.59 11.31 -9.23
C ILE A 302 -25.55 12.44 -8.84
N GLN A 303 -25.53 12.86 -7.57
CA GLN A 303 -26.45 13.88 -7.03
C GLN A 303 -25.91 15.30 -7.21
N GLU A 304 -24.61 15.48 -7.11
CA GLU A 304 -23.95 16.78 -7.17
C GLU A 304 -22.56 16.65 -7.77
N VAL A 305 -22.13 17.63 -8.57
CA VAL A 305 -20.78 17.67 -9.15
C VAL A 305 -20.18 19.04 -8.91
N LEU A 306 -19.06 19.07 -8.21
CA LEU A 306 -18.24 20.25 -7.95
C LEU A 306 -17.11 20.32 -8.98
N VAL A 307 -17.39 20.90 -10.14
CA VAL A 307 -16.45 20.94 -11.28
C VAL A 307 -15.10 21.57 -10.92
N ALA A 308 -15.09 22.53 -9.98
CA ALA A 308 -13.86 23.20 -9.53
C ALA A 308 -12.91 22.29 -8.74
N SER A 309 -13.45 21.43 -7.86
CA SER A 309 -12.65 20.44 -7.10
C SER A 309 -12.58 19.08 -7.78
N ARG A 310 -13.36 18.88 -8.85
CA ARG A 310 -13.56 17.58 -9.53
C ARG A 310 -14.07 16.49 -8.59
N GLU A 311 -14.86 16.89 -7.60
CA GLU A 311 -15.53 15.98 -6.68
C GLU A 311 -17.01 15.83 -7.06
N ALA A 312 -17.58 14.69 -6.74
CA ALA A 312 -19.01 14.46 -6.87
C ALA A 312 -19.58 13.80 -5.64
N ARG A 313 -20.82 14.16 -5.29
CA ARG A 313 -21.59 13.45 -4.30
C ARG A 313 -22.46 12.42 -5.00
N VAL A 314 -22.28 11.16 -4.63
CA VAL A 314 -23.03 10.04 -5.20
C VAL A 314 -23.95 9.44 -4.14
N LEU A 315 -25.06 8.88 -4.61
CA LEU A 315 -26.03 8.15 -3.81
C LEU A 315 -25.99 6.68 -4.23
N TYR A 316 -25.89 5.78 -3.26
CA TYR A 316 -25.98 4.34 -3.48
C TYR A 316 -27.45 3.89 -3.47
N SER A 317 -27.71 2.72 -4.04
CA SER A 317 -29.03 2.09 -3.97
C SER A 317 -29.50 1.75 -2.55
N THR A 318 -28.59 1.71 -1.58
CA THR A 318 -28.88 1.56 -0.15
C THR A 318 -29.43 2.82 0.50
N GLY A 319 -29.26 3.98 -0.16
CA GLY A 319 -29.58 5.31 0.40
C GLY A 319 -28.37 6.02 1.01
N ASP A 320 -27.20 5.37 1.06
CA ASP A 320 -25.98 5.98 1.58
C ASP A 320 -25.40 6.98 0.58
N MET A 321 -24.83 8.08 1.10
CA MET A 321 -24.16 9.09 0.29
C MET A 321 -22.67 9.09 0.53
N GLU A 322 -21.90 9.29 -0.54
CA GLU A 322 -20.45 9.39 -0.48
C GLU A 322 -19.93 10.51 -1.39
N THR A 323 -18.78 11.07 -1.03
CA THR A 323 -18.08 12.05 -1.86
C THR A 323 -16.89 11.38 -2.53
N LEU A 324 -16.83 11.47 -3.86
CA LEU A 324 -15.81 10.83 -4.68
C LEU A 324 -15.00 11.86 -5.45
N ASN A 325 -13.72 11.58 -5.65
CA ASN A 325 -12.87 12.33 -6.56
C ASN A 325 -13.01 11.79 -7.99
N LEU A 326 -13.77 12.49 -8.84
CA LEU A 326 -14.05 12.05 -10.21
C LEU A 326 -12.81 11.96 -11.09
N GLU A 327 -11.76 12.73 -10.81
CA GLU A 327 -10.52 12.67 -11.59
C GLU A 327 -9.76 11.37 -11.34
N GLU A 328 -9.68 10.94 -10.08
CA GLU A 328 -9.09 9.66 -9.70
C GLU A 328 -9.93 8.50 -10.23
N THR A 329 -11.24 8.55 -10.02
CA THR A 329 -12.14 7.50 -10.50
C THR A 329 -12.12 7.34 -12.03
N ALA A 330 -12.02 8.45 -12.78
CA ALA A 330 -11.87 8.42 -14.23
C ALA A 330 -10.51 7.87 -14.67
N ARG A 331 -9.43 8.25 -13.97
CA ARG A 331 -8.07 7.77 -14.25
C ARG A 331 -7.95 6.26 -14.07
N ASP A 332 -8.58 5.73 -13.03
CA ASP A 332 -8.53 4.31 -12.68
C ASP A 332 -9.56 3.47 -13.43
N MET A 333 -10.40 4.10 -14.26
CA MET A 333 -11.47 3.43 -15.02
C MET A 333 -12.49 2.73 -14.09
N HIS A 334 -12.67 3.26 -12.88
CA HIS A 334 -13.54 2.70 -11.85
C HIS A 334 -14.98 3.20 -11.93
N MET A 335 -15.36 3.96 -12.96
CA MET A 335 -16.74 4.38 -13.17
C MET A 335 -17.18 4.17 -14.61
N VAL A 336 -18.34 3.53 -14.77
CA VAL A 336 -18.99 3.31 -16.06
C VAL A 336 -20.29 4.09 -16.11
N LEU A 337 -20.46 4.91 -17.15
CA LEU A 337 -21.66 5.72 -17.34
C LEU A 337 -22.76 4.88 -18.01
N ILE A 338 -23.94 4.85 -17.41
CA ILE A 338 -25.10 4.19 -18.01
C ILE A 338 -25.64 5.08 -19.14
N PRO A 339 -25.80 4.56 -20.37
CA PRO A 339 -26.37 5.32 -21.48
C PRO A 339 -27.81 5.74 -21.19
N ASP A 340 -28.16 6.99 -21.50
CA ASP A 340 -29.53 7.50 -21.28
C ASP A 340 -30.58 6.76 -22.13
N GLN A 341 -30.15 6.10 -23.21
CA GLN A 341 -31.00 5.29 -24.09
C GLN A 341 -31.67 4.10 -23.37
N LEU A 342 -31.17 3.71 -22.20
CA LEU A 342 -31.74 2.63 -21.38
C LEU A 342 -32.90 3.09 -20.49
N TYR A 343 -33.16 4.40 -20.42
CA TYR A 343 -34.33 4.97 -19.76
C TYR A 343 -35.43 5.19 -20.81
N GLY A 344 -36.16 4.11 -21.11
CA GLY A 344 -37.32 4.10 -22.02
C GLY A 344 -38.64 4.38 -21.34
#